data_AF-H5U7P2-F1
#
_entry.id   AF-H5U7P2-F1
#
_cell.length_a   1.000
_cell.length_b   1.000
_cell.length_c   1.000
_cell.angle_alpha   90.00
_cell.angle_beta   90.00
_cell.angle_gamma   90.00
#
_symmetry.space_group_name_H-M   'P 1'
#
loop_
_entity.id
_entity.type
_entity.pdbx_description
1 polymer ?
#
loop_
_entity_poly.entity_id
_entity_poly.type
_entity_poly.pdbx_seq_one_letter_code
_entity_poly.pdbx_strand_id
1 'polypeptide(L)'
;MPARTPRHGFRRAWAHLRFDDGIEINKKKVHRLWKEEGLQVRRAPRRKRAGQSSVPVVVADAPKVVWALDFQFDSTVDGKT
;
A
#
# COMPACT_ATOMS: atom_id res chain seq x y z
N MET A 1 26.55 1.75 -6.43
CA MET A 1 25.97 0.39 -6.36
C MET A 1 24.51 0.50 -5.96
N PRO A 2 23.53 0.04 -6.77
CA PRO A 2 22.13 0.12 -6.38
C PRO A 2 21.87 -0.73 -5.13
N ALA A 3 21.00 -0.26 -4.24
CA ALA A 3 20.65 -0.95 -3.01
C ALA A 3 20.13 -2.37 -3.31
N ARG A 4 20.70 -3.37 -2.63
CA ARG A 4 20.49 -4.82 -2.82
C ARG A 4 19.03 -5.29 -2.66
N THR A 5 18.10 -4.40 -2.32
CA THR A 5 16.67 -4.70 -2.20
C THR A 5 15.81 -3.47 -2.55
N PRO A 6 15.27 -3.37 -3.79
CA PRO A 6 14.60 -2.14 -4.28
C PRO A 6 13.28 -1.78 -3.57
N ARG A 7 12.77 -2.65 -2.68
CA ARG A 7 11.53 -2.42 -1.90
C ARG A 7 11.79 -2.15 -0.42
N HIS A 8 13.04 -2.18 0.04
CA HIS A 8 13.36 -1.87 1.42
C HIS A 8 13.34 -0.36 1.61
N GLY A 9 12.34 0.16 2.32
CA GLY A 9 12.34 1.55 2.75
C GLY A 9 13.24 1.77 3.97
N PHE A 10 13.40 3.03 4.35
CA PHE A 10 14.26 3.45 5.47
C PHE A 10 14.01 2.71 6.79
N ARG A 11 12.78 2.21 7.03
CA ARG A 11 12.44 1.45 8.24
C ARG A 11 13.17 0.11 8.30
N ARG A 12 13.26 -0.61 7.17
CA ARG A 12 14.00 -1.89 7.11
C ARG A 12 15.50 -1.67 7.17
N ALA A 13 16.00 -0.60 6.57
CA ALA A 13 17.40 -0.24 6.69
C ALA A 13 17.78 0.13 8.14
N TRP A 14 16.94 0.88 8.84
CA TRP A 14 17.15 1.16 10.27
C TRP A 14 17.11 -0.11 11.13
N ALA A 15 16.21 -1.05 10.82
CA ALA A 15 16.17 -2.33 11.52
C ALA A 15 17.46 -3.14 11.29
N HIS A 16 17.95 -3.23 10.05
CA HIS A 16 19.23 -3.87 9.75
C HIS A 16 20.39 -3.22 10.53
N LEU A 17 20.49 -1.88 10.47
CA LEU A 17 21.50 -1.13 11.21
C LEU A 17 21.46 -1.40 12.72
N ARG A 18 20.27 -1.58 13.30
CA ARG A 18 20.10 -1.79 14.74
C ARG A 18 20.30 -3.24 15.18
N PHE A 19 19.84 -4.20 14.39
CA PHE A 19 19.81 -5.62 14.79
C PHE A 19 20.96 -6.43 14.19
N ASP A 20 21.36 -6.17 12.95
CA ASP A 20 22.43 -6.91 12.28
C ASP A 20 23.79 -6.25 12.53
N ASP A 21 23.86 -4.90 12.44
CA ASP A 21 25.11 -4.14 12.61
C ASP A 21 25.32 -3.63 14.06
N GLY A 22 24.30 -3.70 14.92
CA GLY A 22 24.38 -3.24 16.32
C GLY A 22 24.57 -1.73 16.48
N ILE A 23 24.34 -0.94 15.43
CA ILE A 23 24.56 0.50 15.41
C ILE A 23 23.31 1.22 15.93
N GLU A 24 23.43 1.87 17.10
CA GLU A 24 22.39 2.77 17.61
C GLU A 24 22.39 4.12 16.89
N ILE A 25 21.78 4.16 15.70
CA ILE A 25 21.47 5.39 14.99
C ILE A 25 20.00 5.78 15.21
N ASN A 26 19.78 7.08 15.42
CA ASN A 26 18.43 7.65 15.46
C ASN A 26 17.72 7.44 14.10
N LYS A 27 16.51 6.88 14.16
CA LYS A 27 15.64 6.65 13.00
C LYS A 27 15.43 7.90 12.12
N LYS A 28 15.44 9.09 12.71
CA LYS A 28 15.34 10.38 11.98
C LYS A 28 16.54 10.61 11.06
N LYS A 29 17.76 10.27 11.51
CA LYS A 29 18.99 10.42 10.73
C LYS A 29 18.98 9.50 9.51
N VAL A 30 18.58 8.24 9.70
CA VAL A 30 18.40 7.29 8.58
C VAL A 30 17.37 7.82 7.59
N HIS A 31 16.22 8.31 8.08
CA HIS A 31 15.18 8.84 7.20
C HIS A 31 15.64 10.07 6.40
N ARG A 32 16.43 10.97 7.00
CA ARG A 32 16.96 12.16 6.33
C ARG A 32 17.92 11.78 5.20
N LEU A 33 18.90 10.92 5.50
CA LEU A 33 19.82 10.39 4.49
C LEU A 33 19.07 9.62 3.39
N TRP A 34 18.05 8.84 3.76
CA TRP A 34 17.22 8.11 2.78
C TRP A 34 16.48 9.02 1.80
N LYS A 35 16.11 10.24 2.24
CA LYS A 35 15.44 11.25 1.42
C LYS A 35 16.45 12.02 0.57
N GLU A 36 17.60 12.39 1.14
CA GLU A 36 18.70 13.07 0.44
C GLU A 36 19.26 12.21 -0.69
N GLU A 37 19.44 10.90 -0.45
CA GLU A 37 19.94 9.93 -1.44
C GLU A 37 18.87 9.47 -2.45
N GLY A 38 17.64 9.99 -2.38
CA GLY A 38 16.58 9.64 -3.33
C GLY A 38 16.12 8.18 -3.26
N LEU A 39 16.47 7.45 -2.19
CA LEU A 39 16.16 6.03 -2.00
C LEU A 39 14.69 5.77 -1.60
N GLN A 40 13.84 6.80 -1.63
CA GLN A 40 12.43 6.63 -1.32
C GLN A 40 11.77 5.68 -2.31
N VAL A 41 11.25 4.58 -1.77
CA VAL A 41 10.47 3.61 -2.56
C VAL A 41 9.27 4.36 -3.13
N ARG A 42 9.22 4.49 -4.47
CA ARG A 42 8.08 5.08 -5.16
C ARG A 42 6.81 4.34 -4.75
N ARG A 43 5.83 5.06 -4.20
CA ARG A 43 4.49 4.50 -4.02
C ARG A 43 3.91 4.26 -5.41
N ALA A 44 3.70 2.99 -5.76
CA ALA A 44 2.95 2.65 -6.95
C ALA A 44 1.55 3.28 -6.84
N PRO A 45 1.06 3.99 -7.86
CA PRO A 45 -0.29 4.51 -7.85
C PRO A 45 -1.26 3.35 -7.70
N ARG A 46 -2.37 3.57 -6.98
CA ARG A 46 -3.44 2.57 -6.88
C ARG A 46 -3.85 2.17 -8.30
N ARG A 47 -3.72 0.88 -8.62
CA ARG A 47 -4.08 0.35 -9.94
C ARG A 47 -5.54 0.67 -10.19
N LYS A 48 -5.80 1.59 -11.13
CA LYS A 48 -7.17 1.83 -11.61
C LYS A 48 -7.62 0.53 -12.31
N ARG A 49 -8.88 0.13 -12.10
CA ARG A 49 -9.45 -0.98 -12.89
C ARG A 49 -9.43 -0.52 -14.35
N ALA A 50 -8.61 -1.18 -15.16
CA ALA A 50 -8.60 -0.98 -16.60
C ALA A 50 -9.58 -2.00 -17.20
N GLY A 51 -10.69 -1.52 -17.74
CA GLY A 51 -11.72 -2.34 -18.35
C GLY A 51 -13.03 -1.55 -18.49
N GLN A 52 -13.68 -1.70 -19.63
CA GLN A 52 -15.10 -1.39 -19.75
C GLN A 52 -15.88 -2.53 -19.08
N SER A 53 -17.01 -2.22 -18.44
CA SER A 53 -17.89 -3.26 -17.91
C SER A 53 -18.26 -4.22 -19.05
N SER A 54 -18.03 -5.51 -18.87
CA SER A 54 -18.42 -6.53 -19.85
C SER A 54 -19.94 -6.59 -20.05
N VAL A 55 -20.70 -6.02 -19.11
CA VAL A 55 -22.16 -5.99 -19.12
C VAL A 55 -22.62 -4.54 -19.33
N PRO A 56 -23.58 -4.30 -20.25
CA PRO A 56 -24.18 -2.98 -20.39
C PRO A 56 -24.85 -2.55 -19.08
N VAL A 57 -24.84 -1.24 -18.81
CA VAL A 57 -25.52 -0.69 -17.64
C VAL A 57 -27.02 -0.94 -17.80
N VAL A 58 -27.59 -1.71 -16.87
CA VAL A 58 -29.04 -1.95 -16.84
C VAL A 58 -29.71 -0.71 -16.23
N VAL A 59 -30.53 -0.02 -17.02
CA VAL A 59 -31.35 1.10 -16.56
C VAL A 59 -32.70 0.55 -16.11
N ALA A 60 -33.14 0.89 -14.90
CA ALA A 60 -34.46 0.52 -14.41
C ALA A 60 -35.54 1.33 -15.13
N ASP A 61 -36.50 0.65 -15.75
CA ASP A 61 -37.67 1.22 -16.43
C ASP A 61 -38.87 1.46 -15.50
N ALA A 62 -38.90 0.80 -14.34
CA ALA A 62 -39.90 0.98 -13.29
C ALA A 62 -39.33 0.71 -11.88
N PRO A 63 -40.03 1.11 -10.79
CA PRO A 63 -39.63 0.76 -9.43
C PRO A 63 -39.60 -0.76 -9.22
N LYS A 64 -38.62 -1.26 -8.46
CA LYS A 64 -38.46 -2.69 -8.07
C LYS A 64 -38.12 -3.66 -9.23
N VAL A 65 -37.61 -3.18 -10.36
CA VAL A 65 -37.23 -4.04 -11.51
C VAL A 65 -35.74 -4.40 -11.56
N VAL A 66 -34.89 -3.60 -10.91
CA VAL A 66 -33.44 -3.86 -10.78
C VAL A 66 -33.07 -3.79 -9.31
N TRP A 67 -32.41 -4.84 -8.82
CA TRP A 67 -31.82 -4.87 -7.48
C TRP A 67 -30.31 -4.94 -7.58
N ALA A 68 -29.63 -3.97 -6.96
CA ALA A 68 -28.20 -4.05 -6.71
C ALA A 68 -28.01 -4.58 -5.29
N LEU A 69 -27.36 -5.74 -5.16
CA LEU A 69 -26.95 -6.29 -3.88
C LEU A 69 -25.44 -6.14 -3.77
N ASP A 70 -24.98 -5.45 -2.73
CA ASP A 70 -23.59 -5.46 -2.30
C ASP A 70 -23.50 -6.02 -0.87
N PHE A 71 -22.41 -6.71 -0.59
CA PHE A 71 -22.12 -7.24 0.73
C PHE A 71 -21.03 -6.37 1.36
N GLN A 72 -21.35 -5.70 2.45
CA GLN A 72 -20.39 -4.98 3.27
C GLN A 72 -19.94 -5.89 4.41
N PHE A 73 -18.64 -6.17 4.47
CA PHE A 73 -18.02 -6.80 5.63
C PHE A 73 -17.38 -5.69 6.47
N ASP A 74 -17.82 -5.56 7.71
CA ASP A 74 -17.11 -4.74 8.71
C ASP A 74 -16.17 -5.66 9.50
N SER A 75 -14.89 -5.29 9.52
CA SER A 75 -13.91 -5.93 10.39
C SER A 75 -13.77 -5.10 11.66
N THR A 76 -14.15 -5.67 12.79
CA THR A 76 -13.94 -5.05 14.10
C THR A 76 -12.45 -4.82 14.33
N VAL A 77 -12.12 -3.77 15.08
CA VAL A 77 -10.77 -3.23 15.31
C VAL A 77 -9.74 -4.26 15.77
N ASP A 78 -10.18 -5.40 16.31
CA ASP A 78 -9.33 -6.46 16.82
C ASP A 78 -8.85 -7.50 15.79
N GLY A 79 -9.30 -7.45 14.53
CA GLY A 79 -8.60 -8.08 13.39
C GLY A 79 -8.13 -9.54 13.54
N LYS A 80 -8.76 -10.35 14.39
CA LYS A 80 -8.44 -11.77 14.52
C LYS A 80 -9.28 -12.56 13.53
N THR A 81 -8.63 -12.98 12.45
CA THR A 81 -9.02 -14.20 11.73
C THR A 81 -8.36 -15.38 12.43
#